data_AF-A0A7W4FJ74-F1
#
_entry.id   AF-A0A7W4FJ74-F1
#
_cell.length_a   1.000
_cell.length_b   1.000
_cell.length_c   1.000
_cell.angle_alpha   90.00
_cell.angle_beta   90.00
_cell.angle_gamma   90.00
#
_symmetry.space_group_name_H-M   'P 1'
#
loop_
_entity.id
_entity.type
_entity.pdbx_description
1 polymer ?
#
loop_
_entity_poly.entity_id
_entity_poly.type
_entity_poly.pdbx_seq_one_letter_code
_entity_poly.pdbx_strand_id
1 'polypeptide(L)'
;MINIKSYINYPIEKLLLMFRNNPDLIFVKNESVFNDWPEYVSNYEKVLTSANVDFSEMHDDDKFMETNKIIRRLINDGFINEWCPKVYKTIDNKSGPKSRNLYSHLAYNLTNKGLDLVLKLEAHNDAERRHNDTHKHNTLMRWIAGSSFLLSLVAVSVSAYLAYIANQNMQLNQQRLEIQQQQIKALSDKVIEELPAKQLAKPKPTKPAN
;
A
#
# COMPACT_ATOMS: atom_id res chain seq x y z
N MET A 1 -26.05 -37.64 32.29
CA MET A 1 -25.81 -36.26 32.76
C MET A 1 -25.02 -35.56 31.67
N ILE A 2 -25.70 -34.83 30.77
CA ILE A 2 -25.07 -34.26 29.57
C ILE A 2 -24.26 -33.04 30.01
N ASN A 3 -22.95 -33.12 29.84
CA ASN A 3 -22.00 -32.05 30.12
C ASN A 3 -22.19 -30.94 29.07
N ILE A 4 -23.05 -29.96 29.36
CA ILE A 4 -23.24 -28.75 28.55
C ILE A 4 -22.05 -27.82 28.80
N LYS A 5 -20.89 -28.18 28.24
CA LYS A 5 -19.75 -27.28 28.07
C LYS A 5 -19.14 -27.50 26.69
N SER A 6 -19.71 -26.82 25.71
CA SER A 6 -18.93 -26.31 24.58
C SER A 6 -19.54 -24.96 24.19
N TYR A 7 -18.95 -23.90 24.75
CA TYR A 7 -19.09 -22.54 24.28
C TYR A 7 -18.47 -22.50 22.88
N ILE A 8 -19.23 -22.86 21.85
CA ILE A 8 -18.79 -22.60 20.48
C ILE A 8 -18.96 -21.10 20.25
N ASN A 9 -17.89 -20.36 20.56
CA ASN A 9 -17.72 -18.96 20.18
C ASN A 9 -17.43 -18.93 18.68
N TYR A 10 -18.47 -18.99 17.86
CA TYR A 10 -18.32 -18.63 16.46
C TYR A 10 -17.97 -17.14 16.36
N PRO A 11 -17.19 -16.71 15.36
CA PRO A 11 -16.86 -15.29 15.16
C PRO A 11 -18.13 -14.53 14.73
N ILE A 12 -18.91 -14.07 15.71
CA ILE A 12 -20.19 -13.36 15.52
C ILE A 12 -19.98 -12.17 14.59
N GLU A 13 -18.87 -11.46 14.73
CA GLU A 13 -18.47 -10.32 13.91
C GLU A 13 -18.44 -10.67 12.42
N LYS A 14 -17.79 -11.79 12.07
CA LYS A 14 -17.69 -12.25 10.68
C LYS A 14 -19.05 -12.66 10.12
N LEU A 15 -19.86 -13.33 10.94
CA LEU A 15 -21.20 -13.76 10.56
C LEU A 15 -22.10 -12.57 10.26
N LEU A 16 -22.09 -11.54 11.11
CA LEU A 16 -22.90 -10.35 10.91
C LEU A 16 -22.43 -9.52 9.70
N LEU A 17 -21.11 -9.41 9.48
CA LEU A 17 -20.56 -8.81 8.27
C LEU A 17 -20.97 -9.60 7.01
N MET A 18 -21.03 -10.93 7.08
CA MET A 18 -21.50 -11.76 5.97
C MET A 18 -22.97 -11.49 5.65
N PHE A 19 -23.86 -11.47 6.64
CA PHE A 19 -25.27 -11.10 6.43
C PHE A 19 -25.43 -9.67 5.90
N ARG A 20 -24.59 -8.74 6.36
CA ARG A 20 -24.60 -7.35 5.85
C ARG A 20 -24.19 -7.27 4.38
N ASN A 21 -23.16 -8.01 3.99
CA ASN A 21 -22.60 -8.00 2.63
C ASN A 21 -23.45 -8.80 1.63
N ASN A 22 -24.33 -9.69 2.11
CA ASN A 22 -25.17 -10.54 1.29
C ASN A 22 -26.66 -10.35 1.65
N PRO A 23 -27.28 -9.19 1.32
CA PRO A 23 -28.68 -8.92 1.66
C PRO A 23 -29.67 -9.87 0.98
N ASP A 24 -29.30 -10.44 -0.17
CA ASP A 24 -30.12 -11.37 -0.94
C ASP A 24 -29.88 -12.84 -0.55
N LEU A 25 -29.24 -13.10 0.59
CA LEU A 25 -28.94 -14.46 1.05
C LEU A 25 -30.22 -15.16 1.51
N ILE A 26 -30.64 -16.16 0.73
CA ILE A 26 -31.87 -16.91 0.92
C ILE A 26 -31.56 -18.34 1.35
N PHE A 27 -32.27 -18.80 2.37
CA PHE A 27 -32.24 -20.15 2.90
C PHE A 27 -33.59 -20.84 2.71
N VAL A 28 -33.62 -22.15 2.90
CA VAL A 28 -34.83 -22.97 2.76
C VAL A 28 -35.20 -23.58 4.11
N LYS A 29 -36.49 -23.77 4.36
CA LYS A 29 -36.95 -24.29 5.65
C LYS A 29 -36.72 -25.79 5.84
N ASN A 30 -36.59 -26.54 4.73
CA ASN A 30 -36.47 -28.00 4.73
C ASN A 30 -35.28 -28.42 3.85
N GLU A 31 -34.47 -29.36 4.32
CA GLU A 31 -33.31 -29.91 3.58
C GLU A 31 -33.70 -30.72 2.34
N SER A 32 -34.91 -31.30 2.31
CA SER A 32 -35.40 -32.06 1.15
C SER A 32 -35.42 -31.28 -0.16
N VAL A 33 -35.40 -29.94 -0.05
CA VAL A 33 -35.33 -28.97 -1.15
C VAL A 33 -33.97 -29.01 -1.85
N PHE A 34 -32.91 -29.51 -1.22
CA PHE A 34 -31.57 -29.61 -1.81
C PHE A 34 -31.49 -30.60 -2.97
N ASN A 35 -32.31 -31.66 -2.95
CA ASN A 35 -32.36 -32.62 -4.05
C ASN A 35 -32.84 -31.99 -5.36
N ASP A 36 -33.83 -31.09 -5.26
CA ASP A 36 -34.40 -30.39 -6.40
C ASP A 36 -33.60 -29.12 -6.77
N TRP A 37 -32.98 -28.49 -5.77
CA TRP A 37 -32.25 -27.22 -5.90
C TRP A 37 -30.95 -27.22 -5.07
N PRO A 38 -29.89 -27.88 -5.58
CA PRO A 38 -28.61 -27.96 -4.87
C PRO A 38 -27.92 -26.60 -4.73
N GLU A 39 -28.33 -25.60 -5.52
CA GLU A 39 -27.86 -24.22 -5.42
C GLU A 39 -28.00 -23.63 -4.00
N TYR A 40 -29.01 -24.06 -3.23
CA TYR A 40 -29.18 -23.58 -1.86
C TYR A 40 -28.09 -24.06 -0.91
N VAL A 41 -27.49 -25.24 -1.12
CA VAL A 41 -26.42 -25.80 -0.26
C VAL A 41 -25.27 -24.80 -0.12
N SER A 42 -24.90 -24.13 -1.23
CA SER A 42 -23.84 -23.11 -1.24
C SER A 42 -24.08 -21.95 -0.27
N ASN A 43 -25.35 -21.61 0.03
CA ASN A 43 -25.68 -20.55 0.99
C ASN A 43 -25.45 -21.01 2.44
N TYR A 44 -25.65 -22.29 2.74
CA TYR A 44 -25.33 -22.87 4.05
C TYR A 44 -23.82 -22.95 4.24
N GLU A 45 -23.08 -23.36 3.21
CA GLU A 45 -21.62 -23.40 3.23
C GLU A 45 -21.00 -22.02 3.52
N LYS A 46 -21.54 -20.93 2.95
CA LYS A 46 -21.09 -19.55 3.26
C LYS A 46 -21.20 -19.22 4.75
N VAL A 47 -22.26 -19.67 5.42
CA VAL A 47 -22.45 -19.47 6.86
C VAL A 47 -21.41 -20.27 7.63
N LEU A 48 -21.21 -21.54 7.27
CA LEU A 48 -20.23 -22.42 7.91
C LEU A 48 -18.79 -21.88 7.75
N THR A 49 -18.41 -21.43 6.55
CA THR A 49 -17.13 -20.77 6.32
C THR A 49 -16.97 -19.52 7.19
N SER A 50 -17.99 -18.67 7.25
CA SER A 50 -17.96 -17.46 8.07
C SER A 50 -17.88 -17.75 9.56
N ALA A 51 -18.45 -18.88 9.99
CA ALA A 51 -18.39 -19.40 11.35
C ALA A 51 -17.08 -20.15 11.66
N ASN A 52 -16.14 -20.24 10.71
CA ASN A 52 -14.92 -21.07 10.78
C ASN A 52 -15.22 -22.55 11.12
N VAL A 53 -16.33 -23.10 10.62
CA VAL A 53 -16.64 -24.52 10.76
C VAL A 53 -16.06 -25.26 9.57
N ASP A 54 -15.31 -26.34 9.80
CA ASP A 54 -14.90 -27.26 8.74
C ASP A 54 -16.09 -28.16 8.38
N PHE A 55 -16.46 -28.15 7.10
CA PHE A 55 -17.59 -28.90 6.56
C PHE A 55 -17.21 -29.76 5.36
N SER A 56 -15.91 -29.95 5.13
CA SER A 56 -15.39 -30.73 3.99
C SER A 56 -15.87 -32.18 4.00
N GLU A 57 -16.06 -32.77 5.18
CA GLU A 57 -16.55 -34.15 5.37
C GLU A 57 -18.05 -34.22 5.72
N MET A 58 -18.76 -33.09 5.80
CA MET A 58 -20.18 -33.06 6.21
C MET A 58 -21.11 -33.40 5.05
N HIS A 59 -22.15 -34.21 5.33
CA HIS A 59 -23.27 -34.38 4.41
C HIS A 59 -24.13 -33.09 4.39
N ASP A 60 -24.92 -32.89 3.33
CA ASP A 60 -25.71 -31.65 3.18
C ASP A 60 -26.76 -31.48 4.29
N ASP A 61 -27.29 -32.58 4.82
CA ASP A 61 -28.20 -32.56 5.97
C ASP A 61 -27.50 -32.08 7.26
N ASP A 62 -26.25 -32.50 7.47
CA ASP A 62 -25.43 -32.05 8.60
C ASP A 62 -25.10 -30.56 8.46
N LYS A 63 -24.76 -30.11 7.25
CA LYS A 63 -24.54 -28.68 6.94
C LYS A 63 -25.78 -27.85 7.24
N PHE A 64 -26.96 -28.36 6.86
CA PHE A 64 -28.24 -27.72 7.15
C PHE A 64 -28.49 -27.63 8.66
N MET A 65 -28.32 -28.73 9.39
CA MET A 65 -28.52 -28.77 10.83
C MET A 65 -27.57 -27.82 11.57
N GLU A 66 -26.28 -27.84 11.23
CA GLU A 66 -25.27 -27.04 11.92
C GLU A 66 -25.46 -25.54 11.65
N THR A 67 -25.72 -25.16 10.40
CA THR A 67 -26.04 -23.77 10.04
C THR A 67 -27.28 -23.26 10.79
N ASN A 68 -28.33 -24.07 10.88
CA ASN A 68 -29.55 -23.69 11.59
C ASN A 68 -29.30 -23.50 13.10
N LYS A 69 -28.39 -24.27 13.72
CA LYS A 69 -27.99 -24.02 15.11
C LYS A 69 -27.32 -22.67 15.27
N ILE A 70 -26.42 -22.31 14.35
CA ILE A 70 -25.71 -21.02 14.36
C ILE A 70 -26.71 -19.86 14.20
N ILE A 71 -27.59 -19.94 13.20
CA ILE A 71 -28.59 -18.91 12.92
C ILE A 71 -29.55 -18.75 14.10
N ARG A 72 -30.05 -19.84 14.69
CA ARG A 72 -30.91 -19.77 15.87
C ARG A 72 -30.24 -19.08 17.05
N ARG A 73 -28.93 -19.26 17.24
CA ARG A 73 -28.19 -18.52 18.28
C ARG A 73 -28.17 -17.02 17.98
N LEU A 74 -27.86 -16.61 16.74
CA LEU A 74 -27.88 -15.19 16.36
C LEU A 74 -29.26 -14.55 16.55
N ILE A 75 -30.35 -15.31 16.31
CA ILE A 75 -31.71 -14.88 16.59
C ILE A 75 -31.94 -14.74 18.10
N ASN A 76 -31.60 -15.77 18.88
CA ASN A 76 -31.78 -15.78 20.34
C ASN A 76 -30.97 -14.67 21.03
N ASP A 77 -29.78 -14.37 20.53
CA ASP A 77 -28.93 -13.29 21.01
C ASP A 77 -29.42 -11.90 20.54
N GLY A 78 -30.44 -11.88 19.68
CA GLY A 78 -31.11 -10.68 19.19
C GLY A 78 -30.31 -9.90 18.16
N PHE A 79 -29.40 -10.53 17.42
CA PHE A 79 -28.60 -9.85 16.38
C PHE A 79 -29.27 -9.86 15.01
N ILE A 80 -30.06 -10.89 14.70
CA ILE A 80 -30.81 -11.00 13.45
C ILE A 80 -32.26 -11.37 13.73
N ASN A 81 -33.15 -11.00 12.82
CA ASN A 81 -34.55 -11.42 12.79
C ASN A 81 -34.81 -12.25 11.53
N GLU A 82 -35.58 -13.31 11.69
CA GLU A 82 -36.06 -14.13 10.58
C GLU A 82 -37.21 -13.43 9.85
N TRP A 83 -37.14 -13.39 8.53
CA TRP A 83 -38.21 -12.99 7.64
C TRP A 83 -38.48 -14.12 6.64
N CYS A 84 -39.72 -14.61 6.63
CA CYS A 84 -40.10 -15.80 5.85
C CYS A 84 -41.10 -15.44 4.74
N PRO A 85 -40.63 -15.03 3.55
CA PRO A 85 -41.51 -14.93 2.39
C PRO A 85 -41.83 -16.33 1.84
N LYS A 86 -43.12 -16.58 1.58
CA LYS A 86 -43.55 -17.78 0.84
C LYS A 86 -43.27 -17.56 -0.64
N VAL A 87 -42.56 -18.50 -1.27
CA VAL A 87 -42.22 -18.41 -2.69
C VAL A 87 -42.74 -19.63 -3.44
N TYR A 88 -43.30 -19.39 -4.62
CA TYR A 88 -43.77 -20.44 -5.52
C TYR A 88 -42.71 -20.65 -6.60
N LYS A 89 -42.11 -21.84 -6.67
CA LYS A 89 -41.33 -22.24 -7.85
C LYS A 89 -42.08 -23.35 -8.56
N THR A 90 -42.14 -23.23 -9.88
CA THR A 90 -42.73 -24.27 -10.73
C THR A 90 -41.61 -25.23 -11.10
N ILE A 91 -41.79 -26.52 -10.83
CA ILE A 91 -40.86 -27.54 -11.30
C ILE A 91 -41.38 -27.99 -12.67
N ASP A 92 -40.55 -27.80 -13.70
CA ASP A 92 -40.84 -28.33 -15.02
C ASP A 92 -40.50 -29.82 -15.04
N ASN A 93 -41.49 -30.64 -14.71
CA ASN A 93 -41.40 -32.08 -14.93
C ASN A 93 -41.43 -32.34 -16.44
N LYS A 94 -40.33 -32.86 -17.00
CA LYS A 94 -40.16 -33.12 -18.44
C LYS A 94 -41.22 -34.08 -19.05
N SER A 95 -42.06 -34.73 -18.22
CA SER A 95 -42.96 -35.81 -18.65
C SER A 95 -44.35 -35.79 -17.99
N GLY A 96 -44.75 -34.70 -17.31
CA GLY A 96 -46.05 -34.63 -16.61
C GLY A 96 -46.57 -33.20 -16.40
N PRO A 97 -47.77 -33.04 -15.82
CA PRO A 97 -48.31 -31.72 -15.51
C PRO A 97 -47.34 -30.97 -14.59
N LYS A 98 -47.09 -29.69 -14.90
CA LYS A 98 -46.24 -28.82 -14.08
C LYS A 98 -46.77 -28.78 -12.64
N SER A 99 -46.03 -29.34 -11.70
CA SER A 99 -46.36 -29.24 -10.28
C SER A 99 -45.71 -27.99 -9.70
N ARG A 100 -46.52 -27.12 -9.09
CA ARG A 100 -46.00 -26.01 -8.27
C ARG A 100 -45.74 -26.55 -6.87
N ASN A 101 -44.47 -26.67 -6.49
CA ASN A 101 -44.12 -26.95 -5.10
C ASN A 101 -44.04 -25.61 -4.36
N LEU A 102 -44.83 -25.49 -3.29
CA LEU A 102 -44.72 -24.37 -2.36
C LEU A 102 -43.57 -24.66 -1.41
N TYR A 103 -42.58 -23.77 -1.35
CA TYR A 103 -41.58 -23.81 -0.30
C TYR A 103 -41.36 -22.43 0.28
N SER A 104 -40.85 -22.41 1.52
CA SER A 104 -40.66 -21.19 2.28
C SER A 104 -39.20 -20.79 2.20
N HIS A 105 -38.95 -19.59 1.70
CA HIS A 105 -37.64 -18.95 1.80
C HIS A 105 -37.50 -18.35 3.19
N LEU A 106 -36.29 -18.43 3.74
CA LEU A 106 -35.89 -17.78 4.96
C LEU A 106 -34.83 -16.74 4.58
N ALA A 107 -35.11 -15.48 4.90
CA ALA A 107 -34.18 -14.37 4.81
C ALA A 107 -33.95 -13.83 6.23
N TYR A 108 -32.80 -13.21 6.46
CA TYR A 108 -32.45 -12.70 7.78
C TYR A 108 -32.05 -11.23 7.70
N ASN A 109 -32.68 -10.41 8.54
CA ASN A 109 -32.40 -8.99 8.65
C ASN A 109 -31.64 -8.70 9.94
N LEU A 110 -30.66 -7.79 9.89
CA LEU A 110 -29.99 -7.31 11.10
C LEU A 110 -30.99 -6.56 11.99
N THR A 111 -30.95 -6.81 13.29
CA THR A 111 -31.65 -5.98 14.28
C THR A 111 -30.87 -4.68 14.52
N ASN A 112 -31.43 -3.75 15.28
CA ASN A 112 -30.70 -2.55 15.72
C ASN A 112 -29.39 -2.91 16.45
N LYS A 113 -29.41 -3.98 17.26
CA LYS A 113 -28.23 -4.48 17.99
C LYS A 113 -27.19 -5.07 17.03
N GLY A 114 -27.62 -5.89 16.07
CA GLY A 114 -26.74 -6.46 15.05
C GLY A 114 -26.13 -5.38 14.16
N LEU A 115 -26.92 -4.40 13.74
CA LEU A 115 -26.48 -3.29 12.90
C LEU A 115 -25.47 -2.39 13.62
N ASP A 116 -25.73 -2.03 14.89
CA ASP A 116 -24.79 -1.22 15.69
C ASP A 116 -23.42 -1.90 15.81
N LEU A 117 -23.39 -3.22 16.06
CA LEU A 117 -22.15 -3.98 16.14
C LEU A 117 -21.41 -3.99 14.79
N VAL A 118 -22.13 -4.23 13.69
CA VAL A 118 -21.56 -4.22 12.32
C VAL A 118 -20.94 -2.85 12.00
N LEU A 119 -21.65 -1.75 12.28
CA LEU A 119 -21.16 -0.41 12.02
C LEU A 119 -19.90 -0.08 12.84
N LYS A 120 -19.84 -0.53 14.10
CA LYS A 120 -18.63 -0.39 14.94
C LYS A 120 -17.46 -1.17 14.37
N LEU A 121 -17.69 -2.38 13.87
CA LEU A 121 -16.66 -3.22 13.24
C LEU A 121 -16.16 -2.61 11.93
N GLU A 122 -17.05 -2.09 11.09
CA GLU A 122 -16.68 -1.40 9.86
C GLU A 122 -15.86 -0.14 10.15
N ALA A 123 -16.27 0.65 11.15
CA ALA A 123 -15.52 1.82 11.59
C ALA A 123 -14.13 1.45 12.11
N HIS A 124 -14.01 0.35 12.89
CA HIS A 124 -12.73 -0.15 13.36
C HIS A 124 -11.84 -0.63 12.20
N ASN A 125 -12.38 -1.44 11.29
CA ASN A 125 -11.65 -1.95 10.12
C ASN A 125 -11.19 -0.81 9.19
N ASP A 126 -12.02 0.23 9.03
CA ASP A 126 -11.65 1.41 8.25
C ASP A 126 -10.58 2.26 8.95
N ALA A 127 -10.68 2.42 10.28
CA ALA A 127 -9.64 3.08 11.07
C ALA A 127 -8.31 2.33 10.98
N GLU A 128 -8.33 1.00 11.05
CA GLU A 128 -7.13 0.15 10.91
C GLU A 128 -6.53 0.25 9.50
N ARG A 129 -7.37 0.27 8.46
CA ARG A 129 -6.93 0.51 7.07
C ARG A 129 -6.23 1.87 6.94
N ARG A 130 -6.87 2.94 7.43
CA ARG A 130 -6.28 4.30 7.40
C ARG A 130 -5.00 4.38 8.21
N HIS A 131 -4.92 3.68 9.35
CA HIS A 131 -3.72 3.63 10.16
C HIS A 131 -2.57 2.89 9.45
N ASN A 132 -2.85 1.75 8.80
CA ASN A 132 -1.86 1.03 7.99
C ASN A 132 -1.37 1.84 6.79
N ASP A 133 -2.26 2.58 6.12
CA ASP A 133 -1.88 3.47 5.01
C ASP A 133 -1.01 4.64 5.50
N THR A 134 -1.30 5.16 6.69
CA THR A 134 -0.49 6.20 7.34
C THR A 134 0.92 5.67 7.68
N HIS A 135 1.06 4.45 8.18
CA HIS A 135 2.37 3.83 8.45
C HIS A 135 3.17 3.57 7.18
N LYS A 136 2.53 3.11 6.10
CA LYS A 136 3.18 2.91 4.80
C LYS A 136 3.69 4.23 4.21
N HIS A 137 2.89 5.29 4.24
CA HIS A 137 3.31 6.62 3.77
C HIS A 137 4.43 7.23 4.62
N ASN A 138 4.38 7.05 5.95
CA ASN A 138 5.39 7.58 6.86
C ASN A 138 6.75 6.87 6.67
N THR A 139 6.74 5.57 6.38
CA THR A 139 7.96 4.80 6.11
C THR A 139 8.60 5.24 4.79
N LEU A 140 7.80 5.43 3.72
CA LEU A 140 8.28 5.92 2.43
C LEU A 140 8.87 7.34 2.52
N MET A 141 8.21 8.25 3.24
CA MET A 141 8.71 9.61 3.50
C MET A 141 10.04 9.62 4.27
N ARG A 142 10.22 8.72 5.25
CA ARG A 142 11.48 8.58 5.99
C ARG A 142 12.64 8.13 5.09
N TRP A 143 12.39 7.20 4.16
CA TRP A 143 13.40 6.78 3.19
C TRP A 143 13.76 7.91 2.21
N ILE A 144 12.77 8.60 1.66
CA ILE A 144 13.00 9.73 0.74
C ILE A 144 13.79 10.84 1.44
N ALA A 145 13.41 11.23 2.66
CA ALA A 145 14.13 12.24 3.44
C ALA A 145 15.58 11.81 3.77
N GLY A 146 15.79 10.54 4.11
CA GLY A 146 17.13 9.99 4.34
C GLY A 146 18.00 9.98 3.08
N SER A 147 17.44 9.64 1.93
CA SER A 147 18.13 9.67 0.63
C SER A 147 18.48 11.09 0.19
N SER A 148 17.59 12.06 0.39
CA SER A 148 17.85 13.47 0.08
C SER A 148 18.94 14.07 0.97
N PHE A 149 19.00 13.71 2.25
CA PHE A 149 20.08 14.15 3.15
C PHE A 149 21.44 13.62 2.70
N LEU A 150 21.55 12.33 2.37
CA LEU A 150 22.81 11.74 1.88
C LEU A 150 23.29 12.37 0.55
N LEU A 151 22.38 12.59 -0.40
CA LEU A 151 22.70 13.27 -1.65
C LEU A 151 23.22 14.69 -1.42
N SER A 152 22.62 15.44 -0.48
CA SER A 152 23.09 16.78 -0.13
C SER A 152 24.49 16.78 0.49
N LEU A 153 24.81 15.78 1.32
CA LEU A 153 26.11 15.64 1.98
C LEU A 153 27.22 15.29 0.99
N VAL A 154 26.92 14.45 0.00
CA VAL A 154 27.82 14.15 -1.12
C VAL A 154 28.03 15.39 -2.00
N ALA A 155 26.98 16.15 -2.31
CA ALA A 155 27.11 17.36 -3.12
C ALA A 155 27.96 18.45 -2.44
N VAL A 156 27.79 18.65 -1.13
CA VAL A 156 28.60 19.60 -0.34
C VAL A 156 30.07 19.16 -0.28
N SER A 157 30.34 17.87 -0.06
CA SER A 157 31.71 17.36 0.02
C SER A 157 32.45 17.42 -1.33
N VAL A 158 31.78 17.09 -2.44
CA VAL A 158 32.34 17.24 -3.80
C VAL A 158 32.60 18.70 -4.13
N SER A 159 31.68 19.60 -3.77
CA SER A 159 31.86 21.05 -4.01
C SER A 159 33.03 21.62 -3.21
N ALA A 160 33.19 21.21 -1.95
CA ALA A 160 34.33 21.60 -1.12
C ALA A 160 35.66 21.08 -1.68
N TYR A 161 35.68 19.84 -2.17
CA TYR A 161 36.86 19.25 -2.79
C TYR A 161 37.27 19.95 -4.10
N LEU A 162 36.30 20.29 -4.96
CA LEU A 162 36.56 21.06 -6.18
C LEU A 162 37.07 22.46 -5.88
N ALA A 163 36.51 23.14 -4.88
CA ALA A 163 37.00 24.44 -4.42
C ALA A 163 38.44 24.36 -3.88
N TYR A 164 38.78 23.30 -3.15
CA TYR A 164 40.14 23.05 -2.67
C TYR A 164 41.15 22.89 -3.83
N ILE A 165 40.81 22.08 -4.84
CA ILE A 165 41.66 21.91 -6.03
C ILE A 165 41.84 23.23 -6.79
N ALA A 166 40.76 24.00 -6.98
CA ALA A 166 40.83 25.28 -7.66
C ALA A 166 41.77 26.26 -6.94
N ASN A 167 41.72 26.29 -5.60
CA ASN A 167 42.59 27.14 -4.79
C ASN A 167 44.07 26.75 -4.92
N GLN A 168 44.38 25.44 -4.88
CA GLN A 168 45.75 24.94 -5.07
C GLN A 168 46.31 25.29 -6.47
N ASN A 169 45.50 25.16 -7.51
CA ASN A 169 45.90 25.54 -8.86
C ASN A 169 46.16 27.05 -9.01
N MET A 170 45.37 27.88 -8.33
CA MET A 170 45.59 29.33 -8.33
C MET A 170 46.91 29.70 -7.66
N GLN A 171 47.24 29.07 -6.53
CA GLN A 171 48.52 29.28 -5.83
C GLN A 171 49.72 28.87 -6.69
N LEU A 172 49.65 27.72 -7.37
CA LEU A 172 50.70 27.26 -8.29
C LEU A 172 50.88 28.24 -9.46
N ASN A 173 49.80 28.81 -9.99
CA ASN A 173 49.89 29.80 -11.07
C ASN A 173 50.49 31.13 -10.60
N GLN A 174 50.19 31.58 -9.37
CA GLN A 174 50.83 32.76 -8.79
C GLN A 174 52.34 32.54 -8.62
N GLN A 175 52.76 31.39 -8.09
CA GLN A 175 54.18 31.04 -7.96
C GLN A 175 54.89 30.99 -9.33
N ARG A 176 54.24 30.45 -10.37
CA ARG A 176 54.79 30.44 -11.73
C ARG A 176 54.98 31.85 -12.28
N LEU A 177 54.02 32.75 -12.05
CA LEU A 177 54.11 34.15 -12.47
C LEU A 177 55.25 34.88 -11.76
N GLU A 178 55.41 34.68 -10.45
CA GLU A 178 56.50 35.25 -9.67
C GLU A 178 57.88 34.78 -10.17
N ILE A 179 58.04 33.48 -10.43
CA ILE A 179 59.27 32.92 -10.99
C ILE A 179 59.57 33.51 -12.37
N GLN A 180 58.57 33.65 -13.24
CA GLN A 180 58.75 34.26 -14.55
C GLN A 180 59.16 35.74 -14.45
N GLN A 181 58.54 36.51 -13.55
CA GLN A 181 58.91 37.90 -13.32
C GLN A 181 60.35 38.04 -12.80
N GLN A 182 60.78 37.16 -11.89
CA GLN A 182 62.15 37.12 -11.40
C GLN A 182 63.15 36.77 -12.51
N GLN A 183 62.82 35.82 -13.39
CA GLN A 183 63.66 35.47 -14.54
C GLN A 183 63.77 36.61 -15.56
N ILE A 184 62.66 37.28 -15.87
CA ILE A 184 62.65 38.47 -16.74
C ILE A 184 63.52 39.58 -16.15
N LYS A 185 63.42 39.82 -14.84
CA LYS A 185 64.23 40.82 -14.13
C LYS A 185 65.72 40.47 -14.12
N ALA A 186 66.06 39.21 -13.84
CA ALA A 186 67.44 38.74 -13.89
C ALA A 186 68.04 38.80 -15.31
N LEU A 187 67.22 38.57 -16.35
CA LEU A 187 67.63 38.78 -17.74
C LEU A 187 67.80 40.27 -18.07
N SER A 188 66.90 41.15 -17.61
CA SER A 188 67.05 42.60 -17.84
C SER A 188 68.30 43.15 -17.15
N ASP A 189 68.56 42.72 -15.91
CA ASP A 189 69.72 43.19 -15.14
C ASP A 189 71.04 42.71 -15.78
N LYS A 190 71.08 41.48 -16.33
CA LYS A 190 72.21 41.00 -17.14
C LYS A 190 72.40 41.78 -18.44
N VAL A 191 71.31 42.14 -19.13
CA VAL A 191 71.37 42.96 -20.35
C VAL A 191 71.87 44.39 -20.04
N ILE A 192 71.57 44.91 -18.84
CA ILE A 192 72.05 46.21 -18.38
C ILE A 192 73.53 46.15 -17.95
N GLU A 193 73.99 45.05 -17.34
CA GLU A 193 75.42 44.84 -17.03
C GLU A 193 76.26 44.58 -18.30
N GLU A 194 75.69 43.93 -19.32
CA GLU A 194 76.33 43.70 -20.63
C GLU A 194 76.22 44.88 -21.60
N LEU A 195 76.02 46.11 -21.12
CA LEU A 195 76.21 47.35 -21.89
C LEU A 195 77.63 47.91 -21.69
N PRO A 196 78.68 47.38 -22.35
CA PRO A 196 79.95 48.08 -22.45
C PRO A 196 79.80 49.27 -23.41
N ALA A 197 80.39 50.38 -23.02
CA ALA A 197 80.56 51.59 -23.81
C ALA A 197 81.06 51.30 -25.24
N LYS A 198 80.15 51.29 -26.22
CA LYS A 198 80.47 51.55 -27.64
C LYS A 198 79.19 51.74 -28.46
N GLN A 199 78.73 52.99 -28.53
CA GLN A 199 78.22 53.60 -29.76
C GLN A 199 78.15 55.13 -29.61
N LEU A 200 79.29 55.71 -29.25
CA LEU A 200 79.65 57.10 -29.56
C LEU A 200 80.46 57.07 -30.86
N ALA A 201 79.77 56.91 -31.99
CA ALA A 201 80.35 57.14 -33.31
C ALA A 201 79.49 58.19 -34.01
N LYS A 202 79.95 59.45 -33.93
CA LYS A 202 79.47 60.57 -34.74
C LYS A 202 79.43 60.18 -36.22
N PRO A 203 78.40 60.60 -36.96
CA PRO A 203 78.59 61.19 -38.27
C PRO A 203 78.53 62.72 -38.12
N LYS A 204 79.53 63.42 -38.66
CA LYS A 204 79.53 64.88 -38.89
C LYS A 204 79.71 65.09 -40.40
N PRO A 205 79.35 66.25 -40.97
CA PRO A 205 78.02 66.66 -41.42
C PRO A 205 77.98 66.82 -42.97
N THR A 206 76.81 66.86 -43.58
CA THR A 206 76.64 67.45 -44.92
C THR A 206 75.70 68.65 -44.87
N LYS A 207 76.16 69.72 -45.51
CA LYS A 207 75.64 71.10 -45.61
C LYS A 207 74.31 71.19 -46.38
N PRO A 208 73.59 72.33 -46.27
CA PRO A 208 72.29 72.53 -46.90
C PRO A 208 72.44 72.69 -48.42
N ALA A 209 71.44 72.23 -49.18
CA ALA A 209 71.24 72.64 -50.55
C ALA A 209 70.38 73.91 -50.57
N ASN A 210 70.74 74.79 -51.49
CA ASN A 210 70.15 76.10 -51.80
C ASN A 210 68.63 76.09 -51.97
#